data_AF-A0A3S0ICJ1-F1
#
_entry.id   AF-A0A3S0ICJ1-F1
#
_cell.length_a   1.000
_cell.length_b   1.000
_cell.length_c   1.000
_cell.angle_alpha   90.00
_cell.angle_beta   90.00
_cell.angle_gamma   90.00
#
_symmetry.space_group_name_H-M   'P 1'
#
loop_
_entity.id
_entity.type
_entity.pdbx_description
1 polymer ?
#
loop_
_entity_poly.entity_id
_entity_poly.type
_entity_poly.pdbx_seq_one_letter_code
_entity_poly.pdbx_strand_id
1 'polypeptide(L)'
;MMQLKVASNSAPKALAGAVSGLLRAEPQVELLAVGPHAVNQAVKALAIARGYLEADGIDVIVQPAFAPAAQGGVQLVLLATAIRRL
;
A
#
# COMPACT_ATOMS: atom_id res chain seq x y z
N MET A 1 9.70 8.53 -4.47
CA MET A 1 8.50 7.70 -4.21
C MET A 1 8.36 7.50 -2.72
N MET A 2 7.16 7.65 -2.16
CA MET A 2 6.93 7.45 -0.73
C MET A 2 6.78 5.97 -0.42
N GLN A 3 7.42 5.53 0.66
CA GLN A 3 7.47 4.12 1.07
C GLN A 3 6.87 3.95 2.46
N LEU A 4 6.00 2.95 2.60
CA LEU A 4 5.41 2.54 3.87
C LEU A 4 5.88 1.13 4.22
N LYS A 5 6.61 1.00 5.32
CA LYS A 5 7.00 -0.32 5.86
C LYS A 5 5.82 -0.94 6.57
N VAL A 6 5.51 -2.19 6.24
CA VAL A 6 4.39 -2.94 6.82
C VAL A 6 4.93 -4.05 7.72
N ALA A 7 4.43 -4.10 8.95
CA ALA A 7 4.75 -5.13 9.93
C ALA A 7 3.57 -6.10 10.07
N SER A 8 3.84 -7.29 10.62
CA SER A 8 2.82 -8.32 10.88
C SER A 8 1.67 -7.83 11.76
N ASN A 9 1.94 -6.88 12.67
CA ASN A 9 0.98 -6.27 13.58
C ASN A 9 0.47 -4.89 13.11
N SER A 10 0.81 -4.45 11.89
CA SER A 10 0.27 -3.20 11.35
C SER A 10 -1.26 -3.27 11.28
N ALA A 11 -1.93 -2.29 11.90
CA ALA A 11 -3.38 -2.21 11.88
C ALA A 11 -3.87 -1.79 10.47
N PRO A 12 -4.64 -2.64 9.75
CA PRO A 12 -5.01 -2.37 8.36
C PRO A 12 -5.75 -1.04 8.15
N LYS A 13 -6.63 -0.66 9.08
CA LYS A 13 -7.39 0.60 8.99
C LYS A 13 -6.48 1.84 9.13
N ALA A 14 -5.50 1.80 10.02
CA ALA A 14 -4.56 2.89 10.20
C ALA A 14 -3.64 3.02 8.97
N LEU A 15 -3.14 1.89 8.46
CA LEU A 15 -2.34 1.85 7.24
C LEU A 15 -3.14 2.32 6.02
N ALA A 16 -4.41 1.94 5.90
CA ALA A 16 -5.30 2.41 4.84
C ALA A 16 -5.52 3.93 4.88
N GLY A 17 -5.68 4.49 6.09
CA GLY A 17 -5.74 5.94 6.29
C GLY A 17 -4.49 6.63 5.73
N ALA A 18 -3.30 6.15 6.10
CA ALA A 18 -2.04 6.66 5.59
C ALA A 18 -1.94 6.55 4.05
N VAL A 19 -2.21 5.37 3.48
CA VAL A 19 -2.20 5.12 2.03
C VAL A 19 -3.14 6.08 1.31
N SER A 20 -4.38 6.22 1.78
CA SER A 20 -5.36 7.11 1.15
C SER A 20 -4.96 8.59 1.25
N GLY A 21 -4.37 9.02 2.37
CA GLY A 21 -3.84 10.38 2.51
C GLY A 21 -2.73 10.66 1.50
N LEU A 22 -1.83 9.70 1.30
CA LEU A 22 -0.74 9.82 0.32
C LEU A 22 -1.25 9.82 -1.12
N LEU A 23 -2.14 8.89 -1.48
CA LEU A 23 -2.65 8.76 -2.85
C LEU A 23 -3.55 9.92 -3.29
N ARG A 24 -4.02 10.76 -2.35
CA ARG A 24 -4.68 12.03 -2.69
C ARG A 24 -3.69 13.08 -3.20
N ALA A 25 -2.50 13.14 -2.60
CA ALA A 25 -1.47 14.14 -2.89
C ALA A 25 -0.49 13.68 -3.97
N GLU A 26 -0.13 12.40 -3.97
CA GLU A 26 0.87 11.79 -4.83
C GLU A 26 0.23 10.71 -5.71
N PRO A 27 0.73 10.48 -6.93
CA PRO A 27 0.16 9.47 -7.82
C PRO A 27 0.45 8.04 -7.35
N GLN A 28 1.46 7.83 -6.50
CA GLN A 28 1.97 6.50 -6.16
C GLN A 28 2.49 6.40 -4.72
N VAL A 29 2.32 5.22 -4.12
CA VAL A 29 2.95 4.83 -2.85
C VAL A 29 3.36 3.36 -2.89
N GLU A 30 4.51 3.04 -2.32
CA GLU A 30 4.99 1.66 -2.17
C GLU A 30 4.75 1.14 -0.77
N LEU A 31 4.19 -0.07 -0.65
CA LEU A 31 4.14 -0.79 0.62
C LEU A 31 5.21 -1.89 0.59
N LEU A 32 6.09 -1.87 1.58
CA LEU A 32 7.19 -2.83 1.73
C LEU A 32 6.85 -3.82 2.84
N ALA A 33 6.62 -5.09 2.48
CA ALA A 33 6.19 -6.12 3.41
C ALA A 33 7.15 -7.31 3.44
N VAL A 34 7.64 -7.66 4.62
CA VAL A 34 8.50 -8.84 4.85
C VAL A 34 7.67 -9.94 5.54
N GLY A 35 7.57 -11.09 4.88
CA GLY A 35 6.86 -12.27 5.41
C GLY A 35 5.33 -12.23 5.23
N PRO A 36 4.67 -13.39 5.40
CA PRO A 36 3.28 -13.58 4.97
C PRO A 36 2.26 -12.73 5.74
N HIS A 37 2.51 -12.50 7.03
CA HIS A 37 1.59 -11.72 7.87
C HIS A 37 1.61 -10.24 7.49
N ALA A 38 2.77 -9.65 7.27
CA ALA A 38 2.90 -8.26 6.80
C ALA A 38 2.25 -8.09 5.41
N VAL A 39 2.45 -9.04 4.51
CA VAL A 39 1.79 -9.03 3.18
C VAL A 39 0.27 -9.02 3.32
N ASN A 40 -0.28 -9.87 4.20
CA ASN A 40 -1.72 -9.88 4.47
C ASN A 40 -2.23 -8.52 4.99
N GLN A 41 -1.49 -7.86 5.88
CA GLN A 41 -1.88 -6.53 6.36
C GLN A 41 -1.82 -5.47 5.25
N ALA A 42 -0.80 -5.52 4.39
CA ALA A 42 -0.66 -4.59 3.27
C ALA A 42 -1.83 -4.73 2.28
N VAL A 43 -2.19 -5.95 1.90
CA VAL A 43 -3.31 -6.23 0.99
C VAL A 43 -4.65 -5.79 1.59
N LYS A 44 -4.89 -6.09 2.88
CA LYS A 44 -6.10 -5.61 3.59
C LYS A 44 -6.17 -4.08 3.62
N ALA A 45 -5.05 -3.41 3.90
CA ALA A 45 -4.99 -1.96 3.93
C ALA A 45 -5.27 -1.35 2.56
N LEU A 46 -4.73 -1.91 1.48
CA LEU A 46 -4.99 -1.46 0.10
C LEU A 46 -6.46 -1.62 -0.29
N ALA A 47 -7.08 -2.75 0.08
CA ALA A 47 -8.51 -2.98 -0.16
C ALA A 47 -9.39 -1.94 0.58
N ILE A 48 -9.07 -1.62 1.84
CA ILE A 48 -9.78 -0.59 2.61
C ILE A 48 -9.52 0.82 2.04
N ALA A 49 -8.26 1.12 1.69
CA ALA A 49 -7.88 2.43 1.15
C ALA A 49 -8.61 2.74 -0.15
N ARG A 50 -8.83 1.75 -1.01
CA ARG A 50 -9.64 1.89 -2.23
C ARG A 50 -11.06 2.40 -1.92
N GLY A 51 -11.69 1.86 -0.87
CA GLY A 51 -13.01 2.34 -0.43
C GLY A 51 -12.97 3.77 0.14
N TYR A 52 -11.90 4.15 0.85
CA TYR A 52 -11.73 5.52 1.34
C TYR A 52 -11.53 6.56 0.22
N LEU A 53 -11.03 6.12 -0.93
CA LEU A 53 -10.70 6.96 -2.09
C LEU A 53 -11.84 7.08 -3.10
N GLU A 54 -12.88 6.25 -2.97
CA GLU A 54 -14.03 6.23 -3.87
C GLU A 54 -14.75 7.59 -3.92
N ALA A 55 -14.93 8.24 -2.77
CA ALA A 55 -15.55 9.56 -2.68
C ALA A 55 -14.73 10.67 -3.35
N ASP A 56 -13.44 10.45 -3.56
CA ASP A 56 -12.53 11.38 -4.25
C ASP A 56 -12.45 11.10 -5.76
N GLY A 57 -13.18 10.12 -6.28
CA GLY A 57 -13.09 9.69 -7.69
C GLY A 57 -11.75 9.02 -8.03
N ILE A 58 -11.03 8.51 -7.03
CA ILE A 58 -9.73 7.86 -7.18
C ILE A 58 -9.90 6.35 -7.06
N ASP A 59 -9.52 5.62 -8.11
CA ASP A 59 -9.34 4.17 -8.06
C ASP A 59 -7.86 3.82 -7.83
N VAL A 60 -7.58 2.58 -7.43
CA VAL A 60 -6.21 2.14 -7.11
C VAL A 60 -5.88 0.87 -7.88
N ILE A 61 -4.78 0.88 -8.62
CA ILE A 61 -4.14 -0.33 -9.15
C ILE A 61 -2.94 -0.70 -8.29
N VAL A 62 -2.67 -2.00 -8.17
CA VAL A 62 -1.56 -2.52 -7.36
C VAL A 62 -0.69 -3.43 -8.21
N GLN A 63 0.60 -3.17 -8.23
CA GLN A 63 1.60 -3.97 -8.94
C GLN A 63 2.55 -4.61 -7.91
N PRO A 64 2.48 -5.93 -7.70
CA PRO A 64 3.39 -6.64 -6.81
C PRO A 64 4.73 -6.94 -7.49
N ALA A 65 5.83 -6.79 -6.74
CA ALA A 65 7.17 -7.19 -7.17
C ALA A 65 8.01 -7.68 -5.99
N PHE A 66 8.88 -8.66 -6.19
CA PHE A 66 9.86 -9.07 -5.18
C PHE A 66 11.08 -8.16 -5.25
N ALA A 67 11.62 -7.79 -4.09
CA ALA A 67 12.85 -7.01 -3.97
C ALA A 67 13.70 -7.48 -2.77
N PRO A 68 15.02 -7.25 -2.78
CA PRO A 68 15.86 -7.46 -1.61
C PRO A 68 15.41 -6.58 -0.43
N ALA A 69 15.33 -7.16 0.76
CA ALA A 69 15.04 -6.39 1.98
C ALA A 69 16.32 -5.84 2.60
N ALA A 70 16.26 -4.62 3.16
CA ALA A 70 17.43 -4.00 3.81
C ALA A 70 17.95 -4.78 5.03
N GLN A 71 17.10 -5.62 5.65
CA GLN A 71 17.50 -6.47 6.79
C GLN A 71 18.03 -7.85 6.35
N GLY A 72 18.19 -8.08 5.04
CA GLY A 72 18.46 -9.39 4.46
C GLY A 72 17.18 -10.16 4.13
N GLY A 73 17.27 -11.05 3.14
CA GLY A 73 16.13 -11.79 2.61
C GLY A 73 15.36 -11.01 1.53
N VAL A 74 14.10 -11.39 1.32
CA VAL A 74 13.23 -10.88 0.26
C VAL A 74 11.98 -10.24 0.87
N GLN A 75 11.56 -9.12 0.32
CA GLN A 75 10.28 -8.47 0.63
C GLN A 75 9.39 -8.44 -0.61
N LEU A 76 8.07 -8.40 -0.38
CA LEU A 76 7.11 -8.06 -1.41
C LEU A 76 6.90 -6.54 -1.37
N VAL A 77 7.14 -5.90 -2.52
CA VAL A 77 6.82 -4.50 -2.77
C VAL A 77 5.47 -4.45 -3.48
N LEU A 78 4.53 -3.70 -2.94
CA LEU A 78 3.23 -3.46 -3.55
C LEU A 78 3.18 -1.99 -3.97
N LEU A 79 3.40 -1.72 -5.25
CA LEU A 79 3.27 -0.36 -5.80
C LEU A 79 1.79 -0.07 -6.04
N ALA A 80 1.21 0.83 -5.24
CA ALA A 80 -0.14 1.31 -5.41
C ALA A 80 -0.13 2.61 -6.22
N THR A 81 -0.88 2.65 -7.32
CA THR A 81 -1.01 3.83 -8.19
C THR A 81 -2.45 4.32 -8.20
N ALA A 82 -2.63 5.61 -7.95
CA ALA A 82 -3.92 6.28 -8.06
C ALA A 82 -4.31 6.48 -9.53
N ILE A 83 -5.54 6.11 -9.88
CA ILE A 83 -6.15 6.37 -11.19
C ILE A 83 -7.32 7.32 -10.94
N ARG A 84 -7.23 8.54 -11.45
CA ARG A 84 -8.30 9.53 -11.37
C ARG A 84 -9.28 9.27 -12.52
N ARG A 85 -10.55 9.02 -12.20
CA ARG A 85 -11.59 8.94 -13.23
C ARG A 85 -11.85 10.35 -13.77
N LEU A 86 -11.90 10.49 -15.10
CA LEU A 86 -12.25 11.73 -15.80
C LEU A 86 -13.74 12.02 -15.68
#